data_AF-A0A0G3UUA1-F1
#
_entry.id   AF-A0A0G3UUA1-F1
#
_cell.length_a   1.000
_cell.length_b   1.000
_cell.length_c   1.000
_cell.angle_alpha   90.00
_cell.angle_beta   90.00
_cell.angle_gamma   90.00
#
_symmetry.space_group_name_H-M   'P 1'
#
loop_
_entity.id
_entity.type
_entity.pdbx_description
1 polymer ?
#
loop_
_entity_poly.entity_id
_entity_poly.type
_entity_poly.pdbx_seq_one_letter_code
_entity_poly.pdbx_strand_id
1 'polypeptide(L)'
;MGPLGSLLVSLLLLGGFLGLVLGESGLAAAVAVLAATVAVGTAALAARLVRPVPPHRIRTAIRDREQRTAFLPQRDPDASGRSRPRAPGRLVLTAA
;
A
#
# COMPACT_ATOMS: atom_id res chain seq x y z
N MET A 1 34.95 -10.75 -1.54
CA MET A 1 33.69 -10.09 -1.98
C MET A 1 32.61 -10.45 -0.98
N GLY A 2 31.81 -9.49 -0.50
CA GLY A 2 30.71 -9.79 0.43
C GLY A 2 29.62 -10.67 -0.21
N PRO A 3 28.67 -11.21 0.57
CA PRO A 3 27.63 -12.11 0.07
C PRO A 3 26.81 -11.51 -1.08
N LEU A 4 26.57 -10.19 -1.04
CA LEU A 4 25.91 -9.44 -2.10
C LEU A 4 26.72 -9.42 -3.41
N GLY A 5 28.04 -9.31 -3.33
CA GLY A 5 28.93 -9.33 -4.50
C GLY A 5 28.94 -10.70 -5.18
N SER A 6 28.92 -11.78 -4.38
CA SER A 6 28.82 -13.14 -4.93
C SER A 6 27.49 -13.39 -5.64
N LEU A 7 26.38 -12.93 -5.06
CA LEU A 7 25.05 -13.07 -5.66
C LEU A 7 24.92 -12.33 -6.99
N LEU A 8 25.46 -11.12 -7.08
CA LEU A 8 25.46 -10.34 -8.32
C LEU A 8 26.26 -11.05 -9.43
N VAL A 9 27.44 -11.58 -9.09
CA VAL A 9 28.26 -12.33 -10.06
C VAL A 9 27.54 -13.59 -10.52
N SER A 10 26.95 -14.36 -9.62
CA SER A 10 26.16 -15.56 -9.96
C SER A 10 24.96 -15.24 -10.85
N LEU A 11 24.26 -14.14 -10.58
CA LEU A 11 23.12 -13.70 -11.39
C LEU A 11 23.55 -13.30 -12.80
N LEU A 12 24.67 -12.60 -12.93
CA LEU A 12 25.23 -12.19 -14.22
C LEU A 12 25.64 -13.40 -15.07
N LEU A 13 26.31 -14.38 -14.46
CA LEU A 13 26.71 -15.62 -15.12
C LEU A 13 25.50 -16.45 -15.56
N LEU A 14 24.49 -16.58 -14.71
CA LEU A 14 23.26 -17.30 -15.03
C LEU A 14 22.49 -16.63 -16.17
N GLY A 15 22.38 -15.30 -16.13
CA GLY A 15 21.77 -14.51 -17.20
C GLY A 15 22.50 -14.71 -18.53
N GLY A 16 23.82 -14.56 -18.54
CA GLY A 16 24.65 -14.78 -19.74
C GLY A 16 24.51 -16.20 -20.31
N PHE A 17 24.52 -17.23 -19.45
CA PHE A 17 24.34 -18.62 -19.87
C PHE A 17 22.96 -18.87 -20.50
N LEU A 18 21.88 -18.34 -19.91
CA LEU A 18 20.54 -18.41 -20.49
C LEU A 18 20.46 -17.71 -21.85
N GLY A 19 21.25 -16.66 -22.07
CA GLY A 19 21.34 -15.94 -23.35
C GLY A 19 21.96 -16.76 -24.44
N LEU A 20 22.99 -17.52 -24.11
CA LEU A 20 23.62 -18.46 -25.03
C LEU A 20 22.68 -19.61 -25.39
N VAL A 21 21.86 -20.08 -24.44
CA VAL A 21 20.98 -21.25 -24.63
C VAL A 21 19.67 -20.89 -25.33
N LEU A 22 19.02 -19.78 -24.97
CA LEU A 22 17.70 -19.41 -25.49
C LEU A 22 17.72 -18.31 -26.57
N GLY A 23 18.88 -17.71 -26.84
CA GLY A 23 18.98 -16.51 -27.68
C GLY A 23 18.40 -15.26 -26.99
N GLU A 24 18.49 -14.11 -27.65
CA GLU A 24 18.15 -12.81 -27.05
C GLU A 24 16.69 -12.70 -26.62
N SER A 25 15.75 -13.23 -27.41
CA SER A 25 14.31 -13.17 -27.12
C SER A 25 13.91 -14.04 -25.92
N GLY A 26 14.49 -15.23 -25.79
CA GLY A 26 14.24 -16.11 -24.66
C GLY A 26 14.93 -15.67 -23.37
N LEU A 27 16.12 -15.06 -23.46
CA LEU A 27 16.75 -14.40 -22.31
C LEU A 27 15.92 -13.22 -21.82
N ALA A 28 15.47 -12.35 -22.71
CA ALA A 28 14.66 -11.20 -22.33
C ALA A 28 13.38 -11.62 -21.59
N ALA A 29 12.70 -12.67 -22.09
CA ALA A 29 11.54 -13.25 -21.42
C ALA A 29 11.89 -13.85 -20.05
N ALA A 30 12.98 -14.60 -19.95
CA ALA A 30 13.41 -15.21 -18.69
C ALA A 30 13.81 -14.17 -17.63
N VAL A 31 14.53 -13.12 -18.03
CA VAL A 31 14.91 -12.00 -17.17
C VAL A 31 13.68 -11.23 -16.71
N ALA A 32 12.71 -11.00 -17.59
CA ALA A 32 11.45 -10.32 -17.23
C ALA A 32 10.65 -11.13 -16.20
N VAL A 33 10.51 -12.45 -16.38
CA VAL A 33 9.82 -13.34 -15.42
C VAL A 33 10.55 -13.38 -14.07
N LEU A 34 11.88 -13.46 -14.08
CA LEU A 34 12.67 -13.43 -12.86
C LEU A 34 12.51 -12.11 -12.12
N ALA A 35 12.60 -10.98 -12.82
CA ALA A 35 12.43 -9.65 -12.25
C ALA A 35 11.03 -9.47 -11.64
N ALA A 36 9.98 -9.93 -12.34
CA ALA A 36 8.61 -9.90 -11.82
C ALA A 36 8.48 -10.75 -10.54
N THR A 37 9.08 -11.94 -10.52
CA THR A 37 9.04 -12.84 -9.35
C THR A 37 9.77 -12.24 -8.15
N VAL A 38 10.94 -11.61 -8.38
CA VAL A 38 11.70 -10.90 -7.34
C VAL A 38 10.91 -9.70 -6.83
N ALA A 39 10.29 -8.90 -7.70
CA ALA A 39 9.48 -7.76 -7.31
C ALA A 39 8.29 -8.18 -6.43
N VAL A 40 7.55 -9.22 -6.83
CA VAL A 40 6.42 -9.75 -6.05
C VAL A 40 6.90 -10.35 -4.73
N GLY A 41 7.99 -11.14 -4.76
CA GLY A 41 8.56 -11.77 -3.57
C GLY A 41 9.04 -10.74 -2.55
N THR A 42 9.77 -9.71 -2.99
CA THR A 42 10.26 -8.63 -2.12
C THR A 42 9.11 -7.81 -1.54
N ALA A 43 8.07 -7.49 -2.33
CA ALA A 43 6.89 -6.81 -1.82
C ALA A 43 6.15 -7.63 -0.76
N ALA A 44 5.99 -8.94 -0.98
CA ALA A 44 5.37 -9.83 0.00
C ALA A 44 6.20 -9.95 1.29
N LEU A 45 7.51 -10.09 1.17
CA LEU A 45 8.44 -10.08 2.31
C LEU A 45 8.36 -8.76 3.09
N ALA A 46 8.41 -7.62 2.40
CA ALA A 46 8.30 -6.31 3.01
C ALA A 46 6.97 -6.13 3.75
N ALA A 47 5.86 -6.59 3.17
CA ALA A 47 4.55 -6.56 3.82
C ALA A 47 4.51 -7.40 5.11
N ARG A 48 5.20 -8.56 5.14
CA ARG A 48 5.30 -9.40 6.35
C ARG A 48 6.18 -8.79 7.44
N LEU A 49 7.14 -7.93 7.07
CA LEU A 49 7.98 -7.20 8.02
C LEU A 49 7.24 -6.01 8.66
N VAL A 50 6.07 -5.61 8.13
CA VAL A 50 5.24 -4.58 8.76
C VAL A 50 4.74 -5.11 10.11
N ARG A 51 5.24 -4.51 11.19
CA ARG A 51 4.84 -4.88 12.54
C ARG A 51 3.39 -4.45 12.79
N PRO A 52 2.53 -5.33 13.36
CA PRO A 52 1.18 -4.95 13.76
C PRO A 52 1.23 -3.77 14.73
N VAL A 53 0.57 -2.66 14.38
CA VAL A 53 0.48 -1.48 15.25
C VAL A 53 -0.65 -1.71 16.24
N PRO A 54 -0.38 -1.67 17.56
CA PRO A 54 -1.44 -1.80 18.55
C PRO A 54 -2.52 -0.73 18.36
N PRO A 55 -3.81 -1.07 18.48
CA PRO A 55 -4.89 -0.14 18.15
C PRO A 55 -4.91 1.10 19.07
N HIS A 56 -4.32 1.02 20.26
CA HIS A 56 -4.15 2.19 21.14
C HIS A 56 -3.18 3.22 20.54
N ARG A 57 -2.11 2.80 19.85
CA ARG A 57 -1.14 3.72 19.23
C ARG A 57 -1.75 4.52 18.08
N ILE A 58 -2.67 3.91 17.34
CA ILE A 58 -3.42 4.58 16.27
C ILE A 58 -4.30 5.67 16.89
N ARG A 59 -5.05 5.34 17.95
CA ARG A 59 -5.91 6.31 18.65
C ARG A 59 -5.11 7.46 19.27
N THR A 60 -3.95 7.17 19.88
CA THR A 60 -3.10 8.22 20.43
C THR A 60 -2.48 9.08 19.34
N ALA A 61 -2.07 8.49 18.21
CA ALA A 61 -1.52 9.26 17.10
C ALA A 61 -2.56 10.17 16.44
N ILE A 62 -3.82 9.71 16.32
CA ILE A 62 -4.93 10.54 15.85
C ILE A 62 -5.17 11.70 16.82
N ARG A 63 -5.27 11.42 18.12
CA ARG A 63 -5.52 12.44 19.15
C ARG A 63 -4.38 13.45 19.27
N ASP A 64 -3.14 12.99 19.14
CA ASP A 64 -1.95 13.83 19.14
C ASP A 64 -1.88 14.68 17.85
N ARG A 65 -2.29 14.14 16.71
CA ARG A 65 -2.44 14.91 15.47
C ARG A 65 -3.51 15.98 15.60
N GLU A 66 -4.69 15.66 16.15
CA GLU A 66 -5.77 16.62 16.41
C GLU A 66 -5.29 17.77 17.30
N GLN A 67 -4.57 17.46 18.38
CA GLN A 67 -3.97 18.46 19.27
C GLN A 67 -2.94 19.34 18.56
N ARG A 68 -2.05 18.75 17.75
CA ARG A 68 -0.98 19.48 17.05
C ARG A 68 -1.45 20.33 15.88
N THR A 69 -2.55 19.94 15.23
CA THR A 69 -3.01 20.59 13.98
C THR A 69 -4.10 21.65 14.20
N ALA A 70 -4.45 21.96 15.45
CA ALA A 70 -5.43 22.99 15.79
C ALA A 70 -6.74 22.88 14.98
N PHE A 71 -7.19 21.66 14.68
CA PHE A 71 -8.55 21.49 14.19
C PHE A 71 -9.49 21.89 15.32
N LEU A 72 -10.34 22.90 15.08
CA LEU A 72 -11.55 23.07 15.87
C LEU A 72 -12.23 21.71 15.94
N PRO A 73 -12.59 21.21 17.14
CA PRO A 73 -13.33 19.96 17.27
C PRO A 73 -14.49 20.00 16.27
N GLN A 74 -14.42 19.16 15.23
CA GLN A 74 -15.47 19.10 14.23
C GLN A 74 -16.73 18.68 14.97
N ARG A 75 -17.68 19.62 15.15
CA ARG A 75 -18.95 19.30 15.78
C ARG A 75 -19.68 18.37 14.81
N ASP A 76 -19.96 17.17 15.27
CA ASP A 76 -20.80 16.23 14.53
C ASP A 76 -22.12 16.95 14.20
N PRO A 77 -22.40 17.22 12.91
CA PRO A 77 -23.64 17.88 12.50
C PRO A 77 -24.87 17.04 12.87
N ASP A 78 -24.66 15.75 13.16
CA ASP A 78 -25.70 14.78 13.49
C ASP A 78 -25.78 14.48 15.00
N ALA A 79 -25.00 15.18 15.84
CA ALA A 79 -25.04 15.02 17.28
C ALA A 79 -26.46 15.25 17.85
N SER A 80 -26.89 14.38 18.75
CA SER A 80 -28.19 14.48 19.44
C SER A 80 -28.34 15.85 20.11
N GLY A 81 -29.45 16.54 19.84
CA GLY A 81 -29.73 17.88 20.39
C GLY A 81 -29.50 19.04 19.41
N ARG A 82 -29.09 18.75 18.17
CA ARG A 82 -29.15 19.72 17.07
C ARG A 82 -30.17 19.26 16.05
N SER A 83 -31.12 20.14 15.74
CA SER A 83 -32.01 19.91 14.61
C SER A 83 -31.15 19.90 13.35
N ARG A 84 -31.07 18.76 12.64
CA ARG A 84 -30.36 18.70 11.36
C ARG A 84 -30.95 19.80 10.46
N PRO A 85 -30.16 20.75 9.95
CA PRO A 85 -30.61 21.59 8.85
C PRO A 85 -30.92 20.64 7.69
N ARG A 86 -32.19 20.29 7.51
CA ARG A 86 -32.60 19.47 6.38
C ARG A 86 -32.39 20.36 5.17
N ALA A 87 -31.51 19.95 4.25
CA ALA A 87 -31.51 20.52 2.92
C ALA A 87 -32.97 20.51 2.42
N PRO A 88 -33.47 21.59 1.78
CA PRO A 88 -34.86 21.69 1.36
C PRO A 88 -35.30 20.38 0.68
N GLY A 89 -36.17 19.63 1.37
CA GLY A 89 -36.58 18.31 0.92
C GLY A 89 -37.55 18.47 -0.25
N ARG A 90 -37.25 17.84 -1.38
CA ARG A 90 -38.20 17.68 -2.49
C ARG A 90 -39.46 16.99 -1.95
N LEU A 91 -40.63 17.61 -2.17
CA LEU A 91 -41.91 17.05 -1.75
C LEU A 91 -42.12 15.69 -2.43
N VAL A 92 -42.33 14.65 -1.62
CA VAL A 92 -42.73 13.32 -2.10
C VAL A 92 -44.23 13.34 -2.28
N LEU A 93 -44.70 13.05 -3.49
CA LEU A 93 -46.11 13.01 -3.86
C LEU A 93 -46.67 11.67 -3.37
N THR A 94 -47.39 11.68 -2.25
CA THR A 94 -48.12 10.49 -1.80
C THR A 94 -49.31 10.30 -2.73
N ALA A 95 -49.33 9.20 -3.48
CA ALA A 95 -50.44 8.82 -4.35
C ALA A 95 -51.69 8.52 -3.49
N ALA A 96 -52.83 9.02 -3.96
CA ALA A 96 -54.17 8.77 -3.39
C ALA A 96 -54.70 7.40 -3.78
#